data_AF-A0A937T0D8-F1
#
_entry.id   AF-A0A937T0D8-F1
#
_cell.length_a   1.000
_cell.length_b   1.000
_cell.length_c   1.000
_cell.angle_alpha   90.00
_cell.angle_beta   90.00
_cell.angle_gamma   90.00
#
_symmetry.space_group_name_H-M   'P 1'
#
loop_
_entity.id
_entity.type
_entity.pdbx_description
1 polymer ?
#
loop_
_entity_poly.entity_id
_entity_poly.type
_entity_poly.pdbx_seq_one_letter_code
_entity_poly.pdbx_strand_id
1 'polypeptide(L)'
;MQLFLFVAVVIMVVFGLITFQNPDVTVTMKFINWTFEQKPLALMLAIPFAIGIIAGTFICVPPWLKKASLARHQKKRIHELEAEITELVVQEETEVEEVEEVKEKGEAIIEDVKQDV
;
A
#
# COMPACT_ATOMS: atom_id res chain seq x y z
N MET A 1 -4.03 1.63 -8.43
CA MET A 1 -5.07 0.82 -9.10
C MET A 1 -6.10 1.69 -9.82
N GLN A 2 -6.79 2.62 -9.14
CA GLN A 2 -7.86 3.43 -9.76
C GLN A 2 -7.39 4.28 -10.95
N LEU A 3 -6.22 4.94 -10.86
CA LEU A 3 -5.69 5.74 -11.97
C LEU A 3 -5.34 4.89 -13.20
N PHE A 4 -4.81 3.68 -12.99
CA PHE A 4 -4.54 2.73 -14.07
C PHE A 4 -5.84 2.28 -14.75
N LEU A 5 -6.87 1.95 -13.97
CA LEU A 5 -8.19 1.60 -14.50
C LEU A 5 -8.83 2.76 -15.26
N PHE A 6 -8.72 3.98 -14.76
CA PHE A 6 -9.22 5.18 -15.44
C PHE A 6 -8.55 5.35 -16.81
N VAL A 7 -7.23 5.28 -16.86
CA VAL A 7 -6.47 5.36 -18.12
C VAL A 7 -6.85 4.23 -19.08
N ALA A 8 -7.02 3.00 -18.57
CA ALA A 8 -7.45 1.86 -19.39
C ALA A 8 -8.84 2.08 -20.00
N VAL A 9 -9.79 2.62 -19.24
CA VAL A 9 -11.15 2.94 -19.73
C VAL A 9 -11.09 4.02 -20.80
N VAL A 10 -10.34 5.11 -20.58
CA VAL A 10 -10.19 6.19 -21.58
C VAL A 10 -9.64 5.63 -22.88
N ILE A 11 -8.60 4.78 -22.80
CA ILE A 11 -7.98 4.21 -24.00
C ILE A 11 -8.94 3.25 -24.70
N MET A 12 -9.70 2.44 -23.97
CA MET A 12 -10.73 1.57 -24.55
C MET A 12 -11.79 2.36 -25.32
N VAL A 13 -12.25 3.49 -24.78
CA VAL A 13 -13.18 4.39 -25.47
C VAL A 13 -12.55 4.95 -26.75
N VAL A 14 -11.31 5.42 -26.70
CA VAL A 14 -10.59 5.96 -27.88
C VAL A 14 -10.46 4.89 -28.97
N PHE A 15 -10.05 3.66 -28.62
CA PHE A 15 -9.96 2.56 -29.58
C PHE A 15 -11.33 2.19 -30.17
N GLY A 16 -12.38 2.19 -29.34
CA GLY A 16 -13.75 1.96 -29.78
C GLY A 16 -14.20 3.00 -30.79
N LEU A 17 -13.94 4.28 -30.52
CA LEU A 17 -14.23 5.38 -31.45
C LEU A 17 -13.48 5.24 -32.77
N ILE A 18 -12.18 4.93 -32.74
CA ILE A 18 -11.38 4.73 -33.96
C ILE A 18 -11.94 3.57 -34.78
N THR A 19 -12.28 2.45 -34.12
CA THR A 19 -12.82 1.25 -34.78
C THR A 19 -14.17 1.53 -35.43
N PHE A 20 -15.06 2.24 -34.74
CA PHE A 20 -16.41 2.53 -35.24
C PHE A 20 -16.42 3.63 -36.31
N GLN A 21 -15.58 4.65 -36.18
CA GLN A 21 -15.51 5.74 -37.16
C GLN A 21 -14.72 5.37 -38.42
N ASN A 22 -13.80 4.40 -38.33
CA ASN A 22 -12.92 4.02 -39.43
C ASN A 22 -12.99 2.51 -39.73
N PRO A 23 -14.19 1.94 -40.00
CA PRO A 23 -14.35 0.50 -40.15
C PRO A 23 -13.65 -0.08 -41.39
N ASP A 24 -13.64 0.68 -42.48
CA ASP A 24 -13.09 0.23 -43.78
C ASP A 24 -11.71 0.82 -44.08
N VAL A 25 -11.14 1.58 -43.14
CA VAL A 25 -9.82 2.21 -43.31
C VAL A 25 -8.75 1.16 -43.09
N THR A 26 -8.22 0.66 -44.21
CA THR A 26 -7.07 -0.20 -44.25
C THR A 26 -5.82 0.60 -44.59
N VAL A 27 -4.73 0.33 -43.89
CA VAL A 27 -3.47 1.05 -44.07
C VAL A 27 -2.35 0.06 -44.33
N THR A 28 -1.50 0.38 -45.31
CA THR A 28 -0.29 -0.38 -45.58
C THR A 28 0.87 0.21 -44.79
N MET A 29 1.47 -0.59 -43.91
CA MET A 29 2.57 -0.17 -43.05
C MET A 29 3.80 -1.05 -43.28
N LYS A 30 4.97 -0.42 -43.42
CA LYS A 30 6.25 -1.11 -43.57
C LYS A 30 7.06 -0.94 -42.28
N PHE A 31 7.27 -2.03 -41.56
CA PHE A 31 8.05 -2.09 -40.33
C PHE A 31 9.37 -2.80 -40.60
N ILE A 32 10.46 -2.05 -40.74
CA ILE A 32 11.80 -2.58 -41.06
C ILE A 32 11.72 -3.47 -42.31
N ASN A 33 11.61 -4.79 -42.14
CA ASN A 33 11.54 -5.77 -43.22
C ASN A 33 10.14 -6.41 -43.41
N TRP A 34 9.16 -6.01 -42.61
CA TRP A 34 7.80 -6.54 -42.66
C TRP A 34 6.86 -5.55 -43.35
N THR A 35 6.11 -6.04 -44.32
CA THR A 35 5.04 -5.29 -44.98
C THR A 35 3.70 -5.83 -44.52
N PHE A 36 2.89 -4.96 -43.95
CA PHE A 36 1.53 -5.27 -43.56
C PHE A 36 0.59 -4.54 -44.49
N GLU A 37 0.08 -5.25 -45.49
CA GLU A 37 -0.83 -4.69 -46.49
C GLU A 37 -2.27 -4.84 -46.05
N GLN A 38 -3.06 -3.79 -46.31
CA GLN A 38 -4.52 -3.77 -46.16
C GLN A 38 -5.01 -4.25 -44.79
N LYS A 39 -4.30 -3.89 -43.72
CA LYS A 39 -4.73 -4.23 -42.35
C LYS A 39 -5.58 -3.12 -41.74
N PRO A 40 -6.59 -3.45 -40.91
CA PRO A 40 -7.37 -2.45 -40.20
C PRO A 40 -6.48 -1.57 -39.32
N LEU A 41 -6.70 -0.25 -39.38
CA LEU A 41 -5.92 0.73 -38.62
C LEU A 41 -5.97 0.46 -37.10
N ALA A 42 -7.12 0.05 -36.58
CA ALA A 42 -7.28 -0.27 -35.16
C ALA A 42 -6.33 -1.40 -34.71
N LEU A 43 -6.14 -2.42 -35.54
CA LEU A 43 -5.25 -3.55 -35.24
C LEU A 43 -3.78 -3.12 -35.24
N MET A 44 -3.41 -2.22 -36.16
CA MET A 44 -2.07 -1.63 -36.21
C MET A 44 -1.74 -0.78 -34.98
N LEU A 45 -2.73 -0.13 -34.39
CA LEU A 45 -2.55 0.65 -33.17
C LEU A 45 -2.57 -0.25 -31.91
N ALA A 46 -3.38 -1.32 -31.93
CA ALA A 46 -3.60 -2.20 -30.78
C ALA A 46 -2.35 -2.99 -30.41
N ILE A 47 -1.59 -3.48 -31.40
CA ILE A 47 -0.38 -4.30 -31.17
C ILE A 47 0.72 -3.53 -30.41
N PRO A 48 1.24 -2.39 -30.92
CA PRO A 48 2.28 -1.65 -30.20
C PRO A 48 1.77 -1.11 -28.87
N PHE A 49 0.48 -0.79 -28.77
CA PHE A 49 -0.13 -0.39 -27.52
C PHE A 49 -0.13 -1.53 -26.47
N ALA A 50 -0.51 -2.75 -26.86
CA ALA A 50 -0.47 -3.92 -25.99
C ALA A 50 0.97 -4.21 -25.52
N ILE A 51 1.95 -4.10 -26.42
CA ILE A 51 3.38 -4.24 -26.08
C ILE A 51 3.79 -3.15 -25.07
N GLY A 52 3.37 -1.91 -25.28
CA GLY A 52 3.60 -0.80 -24.37
C GLY A 52 2.99 -1.02 -22.98
N ILE A 53 1.78 -1.58 -22.88
CA ILE A 53 1.16 -1.95 -21.60
C ILE A 53 1.99 -3.03 -20.90
N ILE A 54 2.37 -4.10 -21.62
CA ILE A 54 3.14 -5.20 -21.04
C ILE A 54 4.47 -4.66 -20.50
N ALA A 55 5.21 -3.90 -21.31
CA ALA A 55 6.47 -3.29 -20.91
C ALA A 55 6.31 -2.31 -19.73
N GLY A 56 5.30 -1.43 -19.78
CA GLY A 56 4.99 -0.48 -18.71
C GLY A 56 4.59 -1.17 -17.41
N THR A 57 3.87 -2.29 -17.50
CA THR A 57 3.51 -3.12 -16.34
C THR A 57 4.76 -3.72 -15.72
N PHE A 58 5.66 -4.31 -16.52
CA PHE A 58 6.92 -4.86 -16.04
C PHE A 58 7.80 -3.82 -15.31
N ILE A 59 7.80 -2.56 -15.76
CA ILE A 59 8.53 -1.47 -15.11
C ILE A 59 7.87 -1.04 -13.78
N CYS A 60 6.53 -1.08 -13.69
CA CYS A 60 5.78 -0.67 -12.51
C CYS A 60 5.62 -1.76 -11.42
N VAL A 61 5.86 -3.03 -11.75
CA VAL A 61 5.80 -4.16 -10.80
C VAL A 61 6.81 -4.05 -9.63
N PRO A 62 8.12 -3.77 -9.85
CA PRO A 62 9.10 -3.78 -8.76
C PRO A 62 8.80 -2.81 -7.59
N PRO A 63 8.34 -1.56 -7.82
CA PRO A 63 7.99 -0.63 -6.74
C PRO A 63 6.81 -1.09 -5.86
N TRP A 64 5.81 -1.76 -6.44
CA TRP A 64 4.62 -2.17 -5.70
C TRP A 64 4.88 -3.34 -4.75
N LEU A 65 5.72 -4.29 -5.17
CA LEU A 65 6.16 -5.39 -4.30
C LEU A 65 6.95 -4.87 -3.09
N LYS A 66 7.80 -3.85 -3.29
CA LYS A 66 8.53 -3.20 -2.18
C LYS A 66 7.58 -2.51 -1.20
N LYS A 67 6.55 -1.82 -1.69
CA LYS A 67 5.53 -1.17 -0.84
C LYS A 67 4.77 -2.16 0.03
N ALA A 68 4.41 -3.34 -0.50
CA ALA A 68 3.69 -4.35 0.26
C ALA A 68 4.53 -4.94 1.41
N SER A 69 5.84 -5.15 1.19
CA SER A 69 6.76 -5.60 2.23
C SER A 69 6.98 -4.55 3.31
N LEU A 70 7.16 -3.29 2.90
CA LEU A 70 7.36 -2.17 3.82
C LEU A 70 6.13 -1.93 4.71
N ALA A 71 4.92 -2.05 4.15
CA ALA A 71 3.68 -1.93 4.90
C ALA A 71 3.55 -3.00 5.99
N ARG A 72 4.00 -4.24 5.72
CA ARG A 72 4.03 -5.32 6.72
C ARG A 72 5.04 -5.05 7.84
N HIS A 73 6.23 -4.56 7.49
CA HIS A 73 7.23 -4.16 8.48
C HIS A 73 6.76 -3.01 9.37
N GLN A 74 6.15 -1.98 8.76
CA GLN A 74 5.60 -0.84 9.50
C GLN A 74 4.47 -1.28 10.43
N LYS A 75 3.58 -2.18 9.99
CA LYS A 75 2.50 -2.71 10.85
C LYS A 75 3.05 -3.50 12.05
N LYS A 76 4.10 -4.30 11.85
CA LYS A 76 4.76 -5.03 12.95
C LYS A 76 5.39 -4.06 13.96
N ARG A 77 6.06 -3.03 13.46
CA ARG A 77 6.69 -1.99 14.29
C ARG A 77 5.66 -1.23 15.12
N ILE A 78 4.49 -0.91 14.55
CA ILE A 78 3.39 -0.27 15.27
C ILE A 78 2.92 -1.15 16.42
N HIS A 79 2.67 -2.44 16.17
CA HIS A 79 2.23 -3.37 17.21
C HIS A 79 3.28 -3.59 18.31
N GLU A 80 4.57 -3.61 17.95
CA GLU A 80 5.67 -3.69 18.94
C GLU A 80 5.69 -2.45 19.84
N LEU A 81 5.54 -1.26 19.25
CA LEU A 81 5.50 0.01 20.01
C LEU A 81 4.24 0.14 20.86
N GLU A 82 3.09 -0.33 20.39
CA GLU A 82 1.85 -0.38 21.18
C GLU A 82 1.98 -1.34 22.38
N ALA A 83 2.65 -2.49 22.20
CA ALA A 83 2.93 -3.43 23.27
C ALA A 83 3.91 -2.85 24.30
N GLU A 84 4.97 -2.17 23.85
CA GLU A 84 5.96 -1.53 24.73
C GLU A 84 5.32 -0.41 25.57
N ILE A 85 4.44 0.42 24.98
CA ILE A 85 3.67 1.41 25.76
C ILE A 85 2.77 0.73 26.79
N THR A 86 2.11 -0.37 26.42
CA THR A 86 1.23 -1.09 27.35
C THR A 86 2.02 -1.68 28.52
N GLU A 87 3.18 -2.26 28.24
CA GLU A 87 4.05 -2.83 29.27
C GLU A 87 4.60 -1.76 30.22
N LEU A 88 4.98 -0.60 29.68
CA LEU A 88 5.44 0.55 30.48
C LEU A 88 4.33 1.12 31.37
N VAL A 89 3.09 1.24 30.86
CA VAL A 89 1.95 1.71 31.65
C VAL A 89 1.62 0.73 32.78
N VAL A 90 1.66 -0.58 32.49
CA VAL A 90 1.45 -1.62 33.52
C VAL A 90 2.56 -1.56 34.57
N GLN A 91 3.83 -1.40 34.17
CA GLN A 91 4.93 -1.23 35.13
C GLN A 91 4.76 0.01 36.01
N GLU A 92 4.34 1.13 35.42
CA GLU A 92 4.11 2.38 36.16
C GLU A 92 2.93 2.23 37.14
N GLU A 93 1.84 1.57 36.75
CA GLU A 93 0.73 1.25 37.67
C GLU A 93 1.17 0.31 38.81
N THR A 94 2.03 -0.66 38.52
CA THR A 94 2.53 -1.62 39.53
C THR A 94 3.48 -0.95 40.53
N GLU A 95 4.38 -0.07 40.06
CA GLU A 95 5.27 0.70 40.94
C GLU A 95 4.48 1.69 41.81
N VAL A 96 3.41 2.30 41.29
CA VAL A 96 2.56 3.21 42.07
C VAL A 96 1.80 2.45 43.16
N GLU A 97 1.27 1.25 42.85
CA GLU A 97 0.55 0.41 43.80
C GLU A 97 1.49 -0.11 44.92
N GLU A 98 2.71 -0.53 44.59
CA GLU A 98 3.72 -0.92 45.59
C GLU A 98 4.13 0.25 46.49
N VAL A 99 4.25 1.46 45.94
CA VAL A 99 4.62 2.66 46.72
C VAL A 99 3.48 3.07 47.66
N GLU A 100 2.21 2.98 47.25
CA GLU A 100 1.06 3.24 48.13
C GLU A 100 0.97 2.23 49.27
N GLU A 101 1.17 0.94 48.99
CA GLU A 101 1.12 -0.12 50.01
C GLU A 101 2.21 0.05 51.08
N VAL A 102 3.42 0.46 50.67
CA VAL A 102 4.53 0.74 51.59
C VAL A 102 4.25 1.99 52.43
N LYS A 103 3.59 2.99 51.84
CA LYS A 103 3.22 4.23 52.54
C LYS A 103 2.15 3.98 53.60
N GLU A 104 1.14 3.18 53.27
CA GLU A 104 0.05 2.82 54.17
C GLU A 104 0.57 1.98 55.36
N LYS A 105 1.47 1.03 55.11
CA LYS A 105 2.17 0.27 56.16
C LYS A 105 3.06 1.17 57.03
N GLY A 106 3.73 2.16 56.44
CA GLY A 106 4.54 3.14 57.17
C GLY A 106 3.71 4.04 58.09
N GLU A 107 2.55 4.50 57.63
CA GLU A 107 1.64 5.33 58.43
C GLU A 107 1.00 4.56 59.59
N ALA A 108 0.62 3.29 59.38
CA ALA A 108 0.11 2.43 60.44
C ALA A 108 1.12 2.21 61.58
N ILE A 109 2.41 2.02 61.24
CA ILE A 109 3.48 1.86 62.25
C ILE A 109 3.71 3.16 63.04
N ILE A 110 3.54 4.33 62.40
CA ILE A 110 3.69 5.63 63.07
C ILE A 110 2.52 5.89 64.03
N GLU A 111 1.30 5.46 63.69
CA GLU A 111 0.16 5.52 64.62
C GLU A 111 0.35 4.59 65.82
N ASP A 112 0.79 3.36 65.62
CA ASP A 112 1.05 2.41 66.72
C ASP A 112 2.12 2.94 67.69
N VAL A 113 3.20 3.55 67.19
CA VAL A 113 4.27 4.12 68.02
C VAL A 113 3.81 5.34 68.83
N LYS A 114 2.79 6.06 68.35
CA LYS A 114 2.25 7.26 69.02
C LYS A 114 1.26 6.93 70.14
N GLN A 115 0.77 5.69 70.19
CA GLN A 115 -0.18 5.21 71.18
C GLN A 115 0.50 4.64 72.44
N ASP A 116 1.80 4.36 72.36
CA ASP A 116 2.65 3.83 73.44
C ASP A 116 3.49 4.91 74.19
N VAL A 117 3.33 6.20 73.87
CA VAL A 117 3.96 7.36 74.54
C VAL A 117 2.92 8.18 75.29
#